data_AF-A0A3Q0GXV7-F1
#
_entry.id   AF-A0A3Q0GXV7-F1
#
_cell.length_a   1.000
_cell.length_b   1.000
_cell.length_c   1.000
_cell.angle_alpha   90.00
_cell.angle_beta   90.00
_cell.angle_gamma   90.00
#
_symmetry.space_group_name_H-M   'P 1'
#
loop_
_entity.id
_entity.type
_entity.pdbx_description
1 polymer ?
#
loop_
_entity_poly.entity_id
_entity_poly.type
_entity_poly.pdbx_seq_one_letter_code
_entity_poly.pdbx_strand_id
1 'polypeptide(L)'
;MDGSTKQPENLQKNWLREFYQVVHAHRPHFMALHCQEFGGKNYEASMSHVDKFVKELLSSDAMKDYNRARVYLDENYKSQEHFTALGSFYFLHESLKNIYQFDFKAKKYKKVTGKEIYSDTLESTPMLEKEKFPQDYFPEVCIFQ
;
A
#
# COMPACT_ATOMS: atom_id res chain seq x y z
N MET A 1 -10.59 6.69 -35.72
CA MET A 1 -9.49 6.65 -34.71
C MET A 1 -10.10 6.05 -33.46
N ASP A 2 -9.81 4.78 -33.20
CA ASP A 2 -10.32 4.01 -32.08
C ASP A 2 -9.62 4.50 -30.80
N GLY A 3 -10.36 5.23 -29.98
CA GLY A 3 -9.95 5.61 -28.64
C GLY A 3 -10.18 4.45 -27.68
N SER A 4 -9.34 3.42 -27.77
CA SER A 4 -9.32 2.33 -26.80
C SER A 4 -8.71 2.83 -25.49
N THR A 5 -9.49 3.52 -24.67
CA THR A 5 -9.17 3.69 -23.25
C THR A 5 -9.08 2.29 -22.65
N LYS A 6 -7.85 1.85 -22.33
CA LYS A 6 -7.61 0.57 -21.64
C LYS A 6 -8.49 0.53 -20.39
N GLN A 7 -9.47 -0.37 -20.34
CA GLN A 7 -10.30 -0.52 -19.16
C GLN A 7 -9.42 -0.75 -17.92
N PRO A 8 -9.66 -0.04 -16.79
CA PRO A 8 -8.83 -0.12 -15.59
C PRO A 8 -8.59 -1.56 -15.11
N GLU A 9 -9.59 -2.43 -15.25
CA GLU A 9 -9.47 -3.85 -14.91
C GLU A 9 -8.40 -4.60 -15.71
N ASN A 10 -8.24 -4.27 -16.99
CA ASN A 10 -7.22 -4.89 -17.84
C ASN A 10 -5.82 -4.41 -17.45
N LEU A 11 -5.70 -3.16 -16.99
CA LEU A 11 -4.43 -2.65 -16.48
C LEU A 11 -4.04 -3.33 -15.17
N GLN A 12 -4.97 -3.46 -14.22
CA GLN A 12 -4.75 -4.15 -12.95
C GLN A 12 -4.34 -5.62 -13.16
N LYS A 13 -5.08 -6.37 -14.00
CA LYS A 13 -4.78 -7.77 -14.30
C LYS A 13 -3.39 -7.94 -14.92
N ASN A 14 -3.04 -7.09 -15.89
CA ASN A 14 -1.72 -7.12 -16.50
C ASN A 14 -0.63 -6.77 -15.48
N TRP A 15 -0.84 -5.72 -14.67
CA TRP A 15 0.11 -5.32 -13.64
C TRP A 15 0.39 -6.45 -12.64
N LEU A 16 -0.67 -7.10 -12.12
CA LEU A 16 -0.52 -8.24 -11.21
C LEU A 16 0.24 -9.40 -11.87
N ARG A 17 -0.07 -9.71 -13.13
CA ARG A 17 0.63 -10.76 -13.88
C ARG A 17 2.12 -10.47 -13.98
N GLU A 18 2.51 -9.27 -14.44
CA GLU A 18 3.92 -8.90 -14.59
C GLU A 18 4.62 -8.85 -13.22
N PHE A 19 3.94 -8.31 -12.20
CA PHE A 19 4.46 -8.28 -10.83
C PHE A 19 4.80 -9.70 -10.34
N TYR A 20 3.88 -10.65 -10.47
CA TYR A 20 4.11 -12.04 -10.05
C TYR A 20 5.23 -12.71 -10.85
N GLN A 21 5.38 -12.41 -12.14
CA GLN A 21 6.51 -12.91 -12.93
C GLN A 21 7.85 -12.41 -12.36
N VAL A 22 7.92 -11.13 -11.99
CA VAL A 22 9.12 -10.55 -11.36
C VAL A 22 9.40 -11.20 -10.01
N VAL A 23 8.38 -11.37 -9.15
CA VAL A 23 8.52 -12.05 -7.85
C VAL A 23 9.04 -13.48 -8.05
N HIS A 24 8.47 -14.23 -8.99
CA HIS A 24 8.89 -15.59 -9.28
C HIS A 24 10.33 -15.67 -9.78
N ALA A 25 10.72 -14.77 -10.69
CA ALA A 25 12.06 -14.75 -11.28
C ALA A 25 13.14 -14.38 -10.26
N HIS A 26 12.89 -13.40 -9.41
CA HIS A 26 13.91 -12.85 -8.50
C HIS A 26 13.87 -13.46 -7.10
N ARG A 27 12.73 -14.04 -6.70
CA ARG A 27 12.50 -14.65 -5.37
C ARG A 27 13.01 -13.78 -4.21
N PRO A 28 12.67 -12.47 -4.17
CA PRO A 28 13.21 -11.57 -3.16
C PRO A 28 12.77 -12.00 -1.76
N HIS A 29 13.67 -11.94 -0.78
CA HIS A 29 13.33 -12.25 0.61
C HIS A 29 12.45 -11.19 1.26
N PHE A 30 12.62 -9.93 0.86
CA PHE A 30 11.86 -8.78 1.34
C PHE A 30 11.44 -7.94 0.14
N MET A 31 10.20 -7.50 0.12
CA MET A 31 9.70 -6.57 -0.89
C MET A 31 9.00 -5.40 -0.22
N ALA A 32 9.32 -4.21 -0.69
CA ALA A 32 8.58 -2.98 -0.40
C ALA A 32 7.95 -2.50 -1.69
N LEU A 33 6.63 -2.37 -1.71
CA LEU A 33 5.87 -1.80 -2.80
C LEU A 33 5.19 -0.53 -2.28
N HIS A 34 5.49 0.60 -2.93
CA HIS A 34 4.88 1.88 -2.64
C HIS A 34 3.96 2.29 -3.79
N CYS A 35 2.78 2.79 -3.45
CA CYS A 35 1.77 3.26 -4.36
C CYS A 35 1.43 4.71 -4.05
N GLN A 36 1.51 5.57 -5.07
CA GLN A 36 1.07 6.95 -5.01
C GLN A 36 -0.31 7.07 -5.69
N GLU A 37 -1.18 7.94 -5.17
CA GLU A 37 -2.57 8.10 -5.64
C GLU A 37 -3.35 6.78 -5.64
N PHE A 38 -3.18 5.99 -4.58
CA PHE A 38 -3.83 4.71 -4.42
C PHE A 38 -5.34 4.90 -4.29
N GLY A 39 -6.11 4.29 -5.20
CA GLY A 39 -7.55 4.55 -5.37
C GLY A 39 -7.90 5.66 -6.36
N GLY A 40 -6.93 6.40 -6.90
CA GLY A 40 -7.16 7.43 -7.90
C GLY A 40 -8.03 8.61 -7.41
N LYS A 41 -8.41 9.51 -8.31
CA LYS A 41 -9.03 10.81 -7.95
C LYS A 41 -10.46 10.73 -7.40
N ASN A 42 -11.14 9.57 -7.52
CA ASN A 42 -12.55 9.42 -7.19
C ASN A 42 -12.75 8.35 -6.10
N TYR A 43 -12.35 8.70 -4.88
CA TYR A 43 -12.12 7.79 -3.76
C TYR A 43 -13.34 6.95 -3.36
N GLU A 44 -14.54 7.53 -3.29
CA GLU A 44 -15.75 6.79 -2.90
C GLU A 44 -16.09 5.64 -3.86
N ALA A 45 -15.85 5.83 -5.16
CA ALA A 45 -16.12 4.82 -6.18
C ALA A 45 -14.99 3.78 -6.32
N SER A 46 -13.79 4.07 -5.79
CA SER A 46 -12.59 3.28 -6.01
C SER A 46 -12.18 2.40 -4.83
N MET A 47 -12.72 2.63 -3.62
CA MET A 47 -12.40 1.79 -2.45
C MET A 47 -12.65 0.30 -2.70
N SER A 48 -13.76 -0.06 -3.37
CA SER A 48 -14.05 -1.46 -3.72
C SER A 48 -13.01 -2.09 -4.67
N HIS A 49 -12.39 -1.27 -5.54
CA HIS A 49 -11.32 -1.70 -6.44
C HIS A 49 -10.01 -1.87 -5.67
N VAL A 50 -9.74 -0.98 -4.70
CA VAL A 50 -8.59 -1.06 -3.80
C VAL A 50 -8.65 -2.35 -2.98
N ASP A 51 -9.78 -2.62 -2.31
CA ASP A 51 -9.98 -3.84 -1.52
C ASP A 51 -9.76 -5.11 -2.36
N LYS A 52 -10.34 -5.13 -3.56
CA LYS A 52 -10.19 -6.24 -4.49
C LYS A 52 -8.73 -6.44 -4.89
N PHE A 53 -8.03 -5.37 -5.23
CA PHE A 53 -6.61 -5.43 -5.57
C PHE A 53 -5.77 -5.95 -4.40
N VAL A 54 -5.95 -5.42 -3.20
CA VAL A 54 -5.21 -5.84 -1.99
C VAL A 54 -5.45 -7.32 -1.71
N LYS A 55 -6.70 -7.77 -1.82
CA LYS A 55 -7.07 -9.18 -1.65
C LYS A 55 -6.44 -10.08 -2.70
N GLU A 56 -6.52 -9.72 -3.99
CA GLU A 56 -5.91 -10.47 -5.09
C GLU A 56 -4.38 -10.55 -4.91
N LEU A 57 -3.75 -9.42 -4.59
CA LEU A 57 -2.31 -9.33 -4.36
C LEU A 57 -1.86 -10.25 -3.23
N LEU A 58 -2.55 -10.24 -2.08
CA LEU A 58 -2.17 -11.00 -0.89
C LEU A 58 -2.49 -12.50 -0.95
N SER A 59 -3.48 -12.90 -1.77
CA SER A 59 -4.00 -14.28 -1.84
C SER A 59 -3.49 -15.09 -3.03
N SER A 60 -2.78 -14.48 -3.97
CA SER A 60 -2.17 -15.20 -5.10
C SER A 60 -1.18 -16.26 -4.66
N ASP A 61 -1.17 -17.40 -5.37
CA ASP A 61 -0.21 -18.49 -5.17
C ASP A 61 1.24 -18.03 -5.34
N ALA A 62 1.48 -17.03 -6.19
CA ALA A 62 2.82 -16.44 -6.37
C ALA A 62 3.34 -15.76 -5.09
N MET A 63 2.43 -15.41 -4.17
CA MET A 63 2.73 -14.71 -2.91
C MET A 63 2.63 -15.63 -1.68
N LYS A 64 2.42 -16.94 -1.87
CA LYS A 64 2.17 -17.88 -0.76
C LYS A 64 3.33 -17.96 0.25
N ASP A 65 4.56 -17.88 -0.23
CA ASP A 65 5.77 -17.98 0.60
C ASP A 65 6.03 -16.68 1.39
N TYR A 66 5.33 -15.58 1.05
CA TYR A 66 5.32 -14.32 1.79
C TYR A 66 4.25 -14.38 2.89
N ASN A 67 4.48 -15.25 3.88
CA ASN A 67 3.53 -15.52 4.95
C ASN A 67 3.38 -14.39 6.00
N ARG A 68 4.20 -13.35 5.87
CA ARG A 68 4.12 -12.14 6.68
C ARG A 68 4.02 -10.92 5.78
N ALA A 69 3.10 -10.01 6.11
CA ALA A 69 2.93 -8.77 5.39
C ALA A 69 2.49 -7.62 6.30
N ARG A 70 2.88 -6.39 5.97
CA ARG A 70 2.33 -5.16 6.55
C ARG A 70 1.84 -4.28 5.42
N VAL A 71 0.56 -3.96 5.44
CA VAL A 71 -0.08 -3.12 4.42
C VAL A 71 -0.66 -1.89 5.12
N TYR A 72 -0.26 -0.72 4.66
CA TYR A 72 -0.71 0.58 5.16
C TYR A 72 -1.32 1.36 4.00
N LEU A 73 -2.61 1.59 4.05
CA LEU A 73 -3.39 2.29 3.04
C LEU A 73 -3.96 3.54 3.72
N ASP A 74 -3.70 4.72 3.16
CA ASP A 74 -4.33 5.93 3.66
C ASP A 74 -5.66 6.11 2.93
N GLU A 75 -6.75 5.62 3.54
CA GLU A 75 -8.10 5.67 2.96
C GLU A 75 -8.98 6.75 3.60
N ASN A 76 -8.44 7.53 4.55
CA ASN A 76 -9.18 8.55 5.28
C ASN A 76 -9.36 9.85 4.47
N TYR A 77 -10.08 9.77 3.34
CA TYR A 77 -10.37 10.91 2.46
C TYR A 77 -11.18 12.03 3.13
N LYS A 78 -11.83 11.74 4.28
CA LYS A 78 -12.58 12.72 5.06
C LYS A 78 -11.68 13.71 5.79
N SER A 79 -10.42 13.36 6.05
CA SER A 79 -9.43 14.26 6.67
C SER A 79 -8.51 14.86 5.60
N GLN A 80 -9.02 15.83 4.83
CA GLN A 80 -8.27 16.42 3.70
C GLN A 80 -6.89 16.98 4.08
N GLU A 81 -6.75 17.49 5.31
CA GLU A 81 -5.49 18.00 5.83
C GLU A 81 -4.43 16.90 5.97
N HIS A 82 -4.81 15.70 6.43
CA HIS A 82 -3.87 14.60 6.71
C HIS A 82 -3.88 13.48 5.66
N PHE A 83 -4.83 13.52 4.72
CA PHE A 83 -4.95 12.54 3.66
C PHE A 83 -3.85 12.70 2.61
N THR A 84 -3.25 11.57 2.23
CA THR A 84 -2.13 11.48 1.28
C THR A 84 -2.41 10.58 0.08
N ALA A 85 -3.45 9.73 0.14
CA ALA A 85 -3.73 8.69 -0.86
C ALA A 85 -2.54 7.75 -1.14
N LEU A 86 -1.68 7.50 -0.13
CA LEU A 86 -0.54 6.62 -0.25
C LEU A 86 -0.88 5.19 0.18
N GLY A 87 -0.26 4.23 -0.49
CA GLY A 87 -0.27 2.82 -0.11
C GLY A 87 1.15 2.28 0.05
N SER A 88 1.42 1.54 1.11
CA SER A 88 2.70 0.86 1.31
C SER A 88 2.49 -0.59 1.71
N PHE A 89 3.15 -1.49 1.00
CA PHE A 89 3.07 -2.92 1.21
C PHE A 89 4.47 -3.46 1.47
N TYR A 90 4.61 -4.18 2.56
CA TYR A 90 5.84 -4.87 2.92
C TYR A 90 5.57 -6.36 2.96
N PHE A 91 6.23 -7.13 2.11
CA PHE A 91 6.09 -8.58 2.03
C PHE A 91 7.38 -9.25 2.49
N LEU A 92 7.25 -10.25 3.35
CA LEU A 92 8.38 -10.91 3.98
C LEU A 92 8.30 -12.41 3.75
N HIS A 93 9.29 -12.92 3.01
CA HIS A 93 9.40 -14.33 2.67
C HIS A 93 9.61 -15.18 3.93
N GLU A 94 9.09 -16.40 3.95
CA GLU A 94 9.11 -17.30 5.11
C GLU A 94 10.51 -17.71 5.58
N SER A 95 11.49 -17.63 4.67
CA SER A 95 12.92 -17.89 4.94
C SER A 95 13.50 -16.90 5.94
N LEU A 96 13.00 -15.66 5.97
CA LEU A 96 13.43 -14.65 6.93
C LEU A 96 13.07 -15.06 8.36
N LYS A 97 14.07 -15.02 9.26
CA LYS A 97 13.92 -15.33 10.69
C LYS A 97 14.19 -14.07 11.51
N ASN A 98 13.72 -14.04 12.76
CA ASN A 98 13.98 -12.96 13.72
C ASN A 98 13.61 -11.58 13.16
N ILE A 99 12.40 -11.48 12.60
CA ILE A 99 11.90 -10.23 12.05
C ILE A 99 11.12 -9.46 13.09
N TYR A 100 11.47 -8.19 13.20
CA TYR A 100 10.84 -7.25 14.11
C TYR A 100 10.52 -5.94 13.40
N GLN A 101 9.45 -5.30 13.84
CA GLN A 101 9.05 -3.96 13.45
C GLN A 101 9.14 -3.05 14.67
N PHE A 102 9.58 -1.82 14.47
CA PHE A 102 9.68 -0.86 15.56
C PHE A 102 8.30 -0.31 15.92
N ASP A 103 7.98 -0.36 17.22
CA ASP A 103 6.83 0.31 17.81
C ASP A 103 7.27 1.69 18.30
N PHE A 104 6.84 2.75 17.62
CA PHE A 104 7.21 4.12 17.92
C PHE A 104 6.65 4.59 19.27
N LYS A 105 5.46 4.12 19.65
CA LYS A 105 4.81 4.49 20.91
C LYS A 105 5.48 3.81 22.11
N ALA A 106 5.75 2.52 22.02
CA ALA A 106 6.39 1.74 23.07
C ALA A 106 7.94 1.79 23.01
N LYS A 107 8.50 2.43 21.97
CA LYS A 107 9.94 2.58 21.71
C LYS A 107 10.69 1.25 21.75
N LYS A 108 10.12 0.21 21.16
CA LYS A 108 10.69 -1.14 21.18
C LYS A 108 10.33 -1.94 19.94
N TYR A 109 11.16 -2.91 19.62
CA TYR A 109 10.89 -3.85 18.54
C TYR A 109 9.83 -4.89 18.94
N LYS A 110 8.81 -5.07 18.10
CA LYS A 110 7.81 -6.13 18.19
C LYS A 110 8.00 -7.14 17.08
N LYS A 111 7.82 -8.42 17.40
CA LYS A 111 7.95 -9.50 16.43
C LYS A 111 6.87 -9.36 15.34
N VAL A 112 7.27 -9.52 14.08
CA VAL A 112 6.33 -9.50 12.95
C VAL A 112 5.76 -10.89 12.75
N THR A 113 4.44 -11.01 12.86
CA THR A 113 3.69 -12.23 12.58
C THR A 113 2.52 -11.95 11.66
N GLY A 114 2.14 -12.94 10.85
CA GLY A 114 0.98 -12.90 9.97
C GLY A 114 0.99 -11.75 8.96
N LYS A 115 -0.15 -11.59 8.29
CA LYS A 115 -0.43 -10.48 7.37
C LYS A 115 -1.39 -9.52 8.08
N GLU A 116 -1.03 -8.25 8.17
CA GLU A 116 -1.86 -7.21 8.79
C GLU A 116 -2.07 -6.07 7.77
N ILE A 117 -3.31 -5.60 7.67
CA ILE A 117 -3.74 -4.52 6.78
C ILE A 117 -4.33 -3.41 7.64
N TYR A 118 -3.88 -2.17 7.42
CA TYR A 118 -4.33 -0.97 8.10
C TYR A 118 -4.81 0.04 7.05
N SER A 119 -6.08 0.45 7.10
CA SER A 119 -6.69 1.35 6.10
C SER A 119 -7.36 2.61 6.68
N ASP A 120 -8.14 2.47 7.76
CA ASP A 120 -9.00 3.58 8.23
C ASP A 120 -8.36 4.52 9.26
N THR A 121 -7.39 4.02 10.04
CA THR A 121 -6.82 4.75 11.18
C THR A 121 -5.31 4.56 11.26
N LEU A 122 -4.62 5.00 10.21
CA LEU A 122 -3.16 4.97 10.16
C LEU A 122 -2.52 5.74 11.32
N GLU A 123 -3.12 6.84 11.75
CA GLU A 123 -2.63 7.66 12.87
C GLU A 123 -2.69 6.92 14.22
N SER A 124 -3.53 5.87 14.31
CA SER A 124 -3.67 5.07 15.53
C SER A 124 -2.64 3.96 15.64
N THR A 125 -2.04 3.54 14.52
CA THR A 125 -1.11 2.42 14.53
C THR A 125 0.25 2.88 15.06
N PRO A 126 0.79 2.24 16.11
CA PRO A 126 2.08 2.64 16.66
C PRO A 126 3.27 2.19 15.82
N MET A 127 3.01 1.57 14.66
CA MET A 127 3.99 0.92 13.78
C MET A 127 4.34 1.76 12.54
N LEU A 128 3.72 2.93 12.40
CA LEU A 128 3.85 3.83 11.27
C LEU A 128 3.90 5.27 11.80
N GLU A 129 4.82 6.06 11.28
CA GLU A 129 4.74 7.52 11.37
C GLU A 129 4.38 8.02 9.97
N LYS A 130 3.23 8.69 9.85
CA LYS A 130 2.75 9.31 8.62
C LYS A 130 2.78 10.81 8.83
N GLU A 131 3.50 11.50 7.96
CA GLU A 131 3.54 12.96 7.93
C GLU A 131 3.20 13.43 6.52
N LYS A 132 2.42 14.50 6.43
CA LYS A 132 2.20 15.22 5.17
C LYS A 132 3.14 16.42 5.15
N PHE A 133 3.72 16.72 3.99
CA PHE A 133 4.53 17.93 3.88
C PHE A 133 3.69 19.17 4.24
N PRO A 134 4.28 20.14 4.98
CA PRO A 134 3.62 21.41 5.24
C PRO A 134 3.17 22.10 3.94
N GLN A 135 1.98 22.69 3.93
CA GLN A 135 1.46 23.40 2.75
C GLN A 135 2.38 24.55 2.33
N ASP A 136 3.04 25.21 3.28
CA ASP A 136 3.96 26.32 3.04
C ASP A 136 5.19 25.93 2.21
N TYR A 137 5.48 24.63 2.06
CA TYR A 137 6.54 24.14 1.16
C TYR A 137 6.08 24.11 -0.31
N PHE A 138 4.77 24.23 -0.56
CA PHE A 138 4.15 24.21 -1.88
C PHE A 138 3.19 25.41 -2.07
N PRO A 139 3.67 26.65 -1.93
CA PRO A 139 2.82 27.85 -1.92
C PRO A 139 2.04 28.07 -3.23
N GLU A 140 2.51 27.51 -4.35
CA GLU A 140 1.85 27.61 -5.65
C GLU A 140 0.55 26.79 -5.75
N VAL A 141 0.37 25.80 -4.87
CA VAL A 141 -0.85 24.97 -4.81
C VAL A 141 -1.99 25.70 -4.07
N CYS A 142 -1.67 26.74 -3.31
CA CYS A 142 -2.65 27.54 -2.56
C CYS A 142 -3.44 28.56 -3.42
N ILE A 143 -3.11 28.73 -4.70
CA ILE A 143 -3.74 29.75 -5.57
C ILE A 143 -5.03 29.23 -6.24
N PHE A 144 -5.36 27.95 -6.09
CA PHE A 144 -6.54 27.34 -6.74
C PHE A 144 -7.53 26.63 -5.79
N GLN A 145 -7.56 27.01 -4.50
CA GLN A 145 -8.68 26.67 -3.60
C GLN A 145 -9.64 27.84 -3.44
#